data_AF-A0A382WCU6-F1
#
_entry.id   AF-A0A382WCU6-F1
#
_cell.length_a   1.000
_cell.length_b   1.000
_cell.length_c   1.000
_cell.angle_alpha   90.00
_cell.angle_beta   90.00
_cell.angle_gamma   90.00
#
_symmetry.space_group_name_H-M   'P 1'
#
loop_
_entity.id
_entity.type
_entity.pdbx_description
1 polymer ?
#
loop_
_entity_poly.entity_id
_entity_poly.type
_entity_poly.pdbx_seq_one_letter_code
_entity_poly.pdbx_strand_id
1 'polypeptide(L)' 'TEQIINKAKEALEKDFKPISDMRASRKYRMEVAKNLLHKCFLEITQKKLIRVNN' A
#
# COMPACT_ATOMS: atom_id res chain seq x y z
N THR A 1 -15.27 -0.91 7.84
CA THR A 1 -14.28 -1.52 6.91
C THR A 1 -13.03 -0.69 6.76
N GLU A 2 -13.13 0.63 6.60
CA GLU A 2 -11.96 1.52 6.47
C GLU A 2 -10.97 1.46 7.65
N GLN A 3 -11.49 1.40 8.89
CA GLN A 3 -10.67 1.18 10.09
C GLN A 3 -9.85 -0.13 10.05
N ILE A 4 -10.37 -1.19 9.41
CA ILE A 4 -9.67 -2.47 9.27
C ILE A 4 -8.50 -2.32 8.29
N ILE A 5 -8.70 -1.58 7.19
CA ILE A 5 -7.63 -1.29 6.23
C ILE A 5 -6.53 -0.43 6.86
N ASN A 6 -6.88 0.54 7.70
CA ASN A 6 -5.88 1.34 8.40
C ASN A 6 -5.04 0.49 9.37
N LYS A 7 -5.68 -0.39 10.15
CA LYS A 7 -4.95 -1.37 11.00
C LYS A 7 -4.06 -2.30 10.17
N ALA A 8 -4.51 -2.75 9.00
CA ALA A 8 -3.70 -3.58 8.12
C ALA A 8 -2.49 -2.83 7.55
N LYS A 9 -2.62 -1.52 7.23
CA LYS A 9 -1.49 -0.67 6.83
C LYS A 9 -0.45 -0.51 7.95
N GLU A 10 -0.88 -0.43 9.20
CA GLU A 10 0.02 -0.39 10.36
C GLU A 10 0.74 -1.73 10.58
N ALA A 11 0.04 -2.85 10.35
CA ALA A 11 0.65 -4.18 10.45
C ALA A 11 1.84 -4.35 9.48
N LEU A 12 1.75 -3.77 8.26
CA LEU A 12 2.85 -3.78 7.30
C LEU A 12 4.17 -3.22 7.88
N GLU A 13 4.10 -2.24 8.78
CA GLU A 13 5.30 -1.68 9.42
C GLU A 13 5.99 -2.64 10.39
N LYS A 14 5.21 -3.56 10.98
CA LYS A 14 5.71 -4.58 11.90
C LYS A 14 6.25 -5.79 11.14
N ASP A 15 5.57 -6.16 10.06
CA ASP A 15 5.90 -7.34 9.25
C ASP A 15 7.13 -7.12 8.37
N PHE A 16 7.34 -5.88 7.89
CA PHE A 16 8.38 -5.57 6.91
C PHE A 16 9.30 -4.44 7.35
N LYS A 17 10.61 -4.64 7.12
CA LYS A 17 11.66 -3.61 7.31
C LYS A 17 12.41 -3.39 5.99
N PRO A 18 11.87 -2.57 5.06
CA PRO A 18 12.44 -2.44 3.73
C PRO A 18 13.85 -1.84 3.75
N ILE A 19 14.67 -2.16 2.76
CA ILE A 19 15.98 -1.54 2.57
C ILE A 19 15.85 -0.24 1.75
N SER A 20 16.84 0.64 1.88
CA SER A 20 17.04 1.75 0.94
C SER A 20 18.14 1.37 -0.03
N ASP A 21 17.94 1.59 -1.33
CA ASP A 21 18.94 1.39 -2.37
C ASP A 21 18.77 2.45 -3.49
N MET A 22 19.55 2.32 -4.58
CA MET A 22 19.45 3.20 -5.76
C MET A 22 18.03 3.23 -6.36
N ARG A 23 17.25 2.16 -6.22
CA ARG A 23 15.91 2.07 -6.82
C ARG A 23 14.88 2.85 -6.01
N ALA A 24 14.93 2.73 -4.68
CA ALA A 24 13.98 3.40 -3.80
C ALA A 24 14.44 3.42 -2.34
N SER A 25 14.02 4.47 -1.62
CA SER A 25 14.18 4.56 -0.18
C SER A 25 13.25 3.59 0.57
N ARG A 26 13.66 3.18 1.77
CA ARG A 26 12.84 2.39 2.70
C ARG A 26 11.46 3.03 2.93
N LYS A 27 11.43 4.35 3.16
CA LYS A 27 10.19 5.10 3.39
C LYS A 27 9.26 5.00 2.18
N TYR A 28 9.78 5.25 0.98
CA TYR A 28 8.99 5.16 -0.24
C TYR A 28 8.42 3.74 -0.44
N ARG A 29 9.21 2.70 -0.21
CA ARG A 29 8.75 1.30 -0.32
C ARG A 29 7.60 0.99 0.65
N MET A 30 7.69 1.45 1.89
CA MET A 30 6.62 1.28 2.88
C MET A 30 5.33 2.00 2.45
N GLU A 31 5.45 3.25 1.98
CA GLU A 31 4.31 4.02 1.47
C GLU A 31 3.66 3.34 0.26
N VAL A 32 4.46 2.84 -0.68
CA VAL A 32 3.94 2.09 -1.84
C VAL A 32 3.18 0.84 -1.39
N ALA A 33 3.70 0.06 -0.44
CA ALA A 33 3.02 -1.14 0.05
C ALA A 33 1.64 -0.80 0.66
N LYS A 34 1.56 0.24 1.50
CA LYS A 34 0.29 0.73 2.07
C LYS A 34 -0.69 1.21 1.01
N ASN A 35 -0.19 1.91 -0.01
CA ASN A 35 -1.02 2.42 -1.11
C ASN A 35 -1.52 1.30 -2.02
N LEU A 36 -0.71 0.29 -2.30
CA LEU A 36 -1.12 -0.89 -3.07
C LEU A 36 -2.22 -1.68 -2.35
N LEU A 37 -2.09 -1.88 -1.03
CA LEU A 37 -3.13 -2.51 -0.22
C LEU A 37 -4.45 -1.71 -0.30
N HIS A 38 -4.37 -0.38 -0.17
CA HIS A 38 -5.54 0.47 -0.25
C HIS A 38 -6.18 0.45 -1.65
N LYS A 39 -5.36 0.51 -2.70
CA LYS A 39 -5.79 0.40 -4.09
C LYS A 39 -6.54 -0.90 -4.32
N CYS A 40 -5.98 -2.03 -3.89
CA CYS A 40 -6.62 -3.35 -4.01
C CYS A 40 -8.00 -3.37 -3.32
N PHE A 41 -8.09 -2.84 -2.11
CA PHE A 41 -9.37 -2.71 -1.40
C PHE A 41 -10.40 -1.89 -2.18
N LEU A 42 -9.99 -0.73 -2.72
CA LEU A 42 -10.86 0.11 -3.53
C LEU A 42 -11.31 -0.59 -4.82
N GLU A 43 -10.41 -1.28 -5.51
CA GLU A 43 -10.70 -2.02 -6.74
C GLU A 43 -11.72 -3.14 -6.52
N ILE A 44 -11.58 -3.90 -5.42
CA ILE A 44 -12.52 -4.95 -5.03
C ILE A 44 -13.89 -4.35 -4.67
N THR A 45 -13.89 -3.28 -3.87
CA THR A 45 -15.13 -2.64 -3.40
C THR A 45 -15.91 -2.01 -4.55
N GLN A 46 -15.21 -1.38 -5.50
CA GLN A 46 -15.83 -0.70 -6.65
C GLN A 46 -16.04 -1.61 -7.85
N LYS A 47 -15.50 -2.85 -7.82
CA LYS A 47 -15.47 -3.79 -8.95
C LYS A 47 -14.93 -3.16 -10.25
N LYS A 48 -13.96 -2.25 -10.10
CA LYS A 48 -13.37 -1.47 -11.19
C LYS A 48 -11.86 -1.40 -11.00
N LEU A 49 -11.13 -1.55 -12.10
CA LEU A 49 -9.68 -1.35 -12.10
C LEU A 49 -9.35 0.13 -12.01
N ILE A 50 -8.53 0.49 -11.03
CA ILE A 50 -8.03 1.84 -10.81
C ILE A 50 -6.65 1.90 -11.45
N ARG A 51 -6.52 2.66 -12.53
CA ARG A 51 -5.26 2.90 -13.23
C ARG A 51 -5.03 4.40 -13.32
N VAL A 52 -3.78 4.80 -13.19
CA VAL A 52 -3.37 6.17 -13.48
C VAL A 52 -3.20 6.24 -14.99
N ASN A 53 -3.93 7.14 -15.66
CA ASN A 53 -3.70 7.44 -17.07
C ASN A 53 -2.61 8.52 -17.14
N ASN A 54 -1.61 8.31 -18.00
CA ASN A 54 -0.58 9.29 -18.34
C ASN A 54 -1.03 10.17 -19.50
#